data_AF-A0A4R1K796-F1
#
_entry.id   AF-A0A4R1K796-F1
#
_cell.length_a   1.000
_cell.length_b   1.000
_cell.length_c   1.000
_cell.angle_alpha   90.00
_cell.angle_beta   90.00
_cell.angle_gamma   90.00
#
_symmetry.space_group_name_H-M   'P 1'
#
loop_
_entity.id
_entity.type
_entity.pdbx_description
1 polymer ?
#
loop_
_entity_poly.entity_id
_entity_poly.type
_entity_poly.pdbx_seq_one_letter_code
_entity_poly.pdbx_strand_id
1 'polypeptide(L)'
;MNGITELYSRLLKYPSDETILMQIAAETGADVSQYSLSRLQEEYVECFDFNPKAALTLTTHTAGNDSEKSDLMETMNALLCCYEIARTDNASPDYIPDVLSAYCLAVASEEEQEALIFLTDILLKGCGNIRTALKKGIYADLMKKLCSILESEVRYA
;
A
#
# COMPACT_ATOMS: atom_id res chain seq x y z
N MET A 1 1.34 -8.50 -16.02
CA MET A 1 1.56 -8.47 -14.56
C MET A 1 0.66 -7.47 -13.83
N ASN A 2 -0.28 -6.81 -14.53
CA ASN A 2 -1.17 -5.74 -14.04
C ASN A 2 -2.23 -6.12 -12.97
N GLY A 3 -2.16 -7.30 -12.36
CA GLY A 3 -3.18 -7.77 -11.40
C GLY A 3 -2.72 -7.78 -9.94
N ILE A 4 -1.41 -7.77 -9.70
CA ILE A 4 -0.87 -8.02 -8.35
C ILE A 4 -0.91 -6.73 -7.53
N THR A 5 -0.39 -5.61 -8.01
CA THR A 5 -0.44 -4.33 -7.25
C THR A 5 -1.86 -3.83 -7.01
N GLU A 6 -2.78 -4.08 -7.92
CA GLU A 6 -4.22 -3.84 -7.73
C GLU A 6 -4.86 -4.75 -6.68
N LEU A 7 -4.35 -5.97 -6.51
CA LEU A 7 -4.79 -6.80 -5.40
C LEU A 7 -4.36 -6.17 -4.07
N TYR A 8 -3.09 -5.75 -3.93
CA TYR A 8 -2.59 -5.17 -2.69
C TYR A 8 -3.19 -3.79 -2.38
N SER A 9 -3.55 -2.99 -3.41
CA SER A 9 -4.31 -1.76 -3.22
C SER A 9 -5.64 -2.04 -2.50
N ARG A 10 -6.30 -3.15 -2.81
CA ARG A 10 -7.56 -3.55 -2.15
C ARG A 10 -7.33 -4.23 -0.79
N LEU A 11 -6.35 -5.13 -0.68
CA LEU A 11 -6.11 -5.90 0.56
C LEU A 11 -5.59 -5.04 1.72
N LEU A 12 -5.04 -3.85 1.42
CA LEU A 12 -4.60 -2.88 2.42
C LEU A 12 -5.67 -1.86 2.80
N LYS A 13 -6.87 -1.90 2.22
CA LYS A 13 -8.01 -1.09 2.70
C LYS A 13 -8.66 -1.77 3.90
N TYR A 14 -9.42 -0.97 4.68
CA TYR A 14 -10.19 -1.51 5.79
C TYR A 14 -11.08 -2.67 5.32
N PRO A 15 -11.01 -3.86 5.94
CA PRO A 15 -11.71 -5.03 5.44
C PRO A 15 -13.22 -4.91 5.65
N SER A 16 -13.96 -4.79 4.54
CA SER A 16 -15.43 -4.63 4.54
C SER A 16 -16.21 -5.94 4.47
N ASP A 17 -15.60 -7.03 4.00
CA ASP A 17 -16.25 -8.33 3.86
C ASP A 17 -15.26 -9.50 3.97
N GLU A 18 -15.79 -10.71 4.12
CA GLU A 18 -15.02 -11.93 4.35
C GLU A 18 -14.17 -12.39 3.15
N THR A 19 -14.44 -11.91 1.94
CA THR A 19 -13.65 -12.30 0.76
C THR A 19 -12.22 -11.78 0.85
N ILE A 20 -12.03 -10.64 1.52
CA ILE A 20 -10.70 -10.04 1.77
C ILE A 20 -9.85 -11.00 2.58
N LEU A 21 -10.39 -11.62 3.63
CA LEU A 21 -9.66 -12.57 4.45
C LEU A 21 -9.14 -13.76 3.62
N MET A 22 -9.99 -14.32 2.77
CA MET A 22 -9.62 -15.45 1.91
C MET A 22 -8.54 -15.08 0.89
N GLN A 23 -8.58 -13.85 0.39
CA GLN A 23 -7.59 -13.36 -0.55
C GLN A 23 -6.27 -13.04 0.12
N ILE A 24 -6.28 -12.44 1.32
CA ILE A 24 -5.05 -12.27 2.11
C ILE A 24 -4.47 -13.65 2.42
N ALA A 25 -5.28 -14.65 2.78
CA ALA A 25 -4.80 -16.01 3.03
C ALA A 25 -4.17 -16.65 1.79
N ALA A 26 -4.81 -16.51 0.63
CA ALA A 26 -4.25 -16.99 -0.64
C ALA A 26 -2.93 -16.28 -0.97
N GLU A 27 -2.88 -14.96 -0.77
CA GLU A 27 -1.70 -14.17 -1.02
C GLU A 27 -0.58 -14.48 -0.05
N THR A 28 -0.85 -14.68 1.24
CA THR A 28 0.16 -14.83 2.30
C THR A 28 0.53 -16.28 2.57
N GLY A 29 -0.36 -17.23 2.30
CA GLY A 29 -0.27 -18.62 2.76
C GLY A 29 -0.68 -18.78 4.24
N ALA A 30 -1.28 -17.77 4.85
CA ALA A 30 -1.69 -17.80 6.25
C ALA A 30 -2.88 -18.75 6.45
N ASP A 31 -2.86 -19.52 7.55
CA ASP A 31 -4.03 -20.23 8.02
C ASP A 31 -5.00 -19.24 8.67
N VAL A 32 -6.12 -19.00 7.99
CA VAL A 32 -7.19 -18.10 8.43
C VAL A 32 -8.44 -18.84 8.91
N SER A 33 -8.35 -20.15 9.14
CA SER A 33 -9.51 -20.98 9.53
C SER A 33 -10.18 -20.53 10.84
N GLN A 34 -9.45 -19.78 11.68
CA GLN A 34 -9.92 -19.22 12.96
C GLN A 34 -10.21 -17.71 12.90
N TYR A 35 -10.03 -17.06 11.74
CA TYR A 35 -10.33 -15.64 11.60
C TYR A 35 -11.81 -15.42 11.31
N SER A 36 -12.40 -14.47 12.03
CA SER A 36 -13.63 -13.80 11.61
C SER A 36 -13.28 -12.48 10.90
N LEU A 37 -14.24 -11.93 10.15
CA LEU A 37 -14.11 -10.57 9.62
C LEU A 37 -13.84 -9.56 10.75
N SER A 38 -14.54 -9.67 11.87
CA SER A 38 -14.34 -8.77 13.02
C SER A 38 -12.91 -8.85 13.55
N ARG A 39 -12.32 -10.05 13.61
CA ARG A 39 -10.94 -10.23 14.06
C ARG A 39 -9.95 -9.59 13.08
N LEU A 40 -10.20 -9.71 11.77
CA LEU A 40 -9.38 -9.07 10.74
C LEU A 40 -9.48 -7.54 10.80
N GLN A 41 -10.66 -7.00 11.10
CA GLN A 41 -10.90 -5.57 11.31
C GLN A 41 -10.18 -5.04 12.54
N GLU A 42 -10.24 -5.75 13.67
CA GLU A 42 -9.47 -5.41 14.89
C GLU A 42 -7.98 -5.36 14.58
N GLU A 43 -7.45 -6.39 13.92
CA GLU A 43 -6.03 -6.44 13.57
C GLU A 43 -5.63 -5.32 12.60
N TYR A 44 -6.51 -4.95 11.66
CA TYR A 44 -6.29 -3.80 10.78
C TYR A 44 -6.11 -2.51 11.59
N VAL A 45 -7.05 -2.23 12.50
CA VAL A 45 -7.03 -1.02 13.33
C VAL A 45 -5.79 -0.99 14.23
N GLU A 46 -5.46 -2.12 14.86
CA GLU A 46 -4.25 -2.26 15.67
C GLU A 46 -2.96 -2.03 14.84
N CYS A 47 -2.92 -2.55 13.61
CA CYS A 47 -1.75 -2.45 12.75
C CYS A 47 -1.56 -1.07 12.14
N PHE A 48 -2.64 -0.38 11.73
CA PHE A 48 -2.53 0.79 10.86
C PHE A 48 -3.11 2.06 11.48
N ASP A 49 -4.27 1.98 12.14
CA ASP A 49 -4.95 3.18 12.65
C ASP A 49 -4.41 3.60 14.02
N PHE A 50 -4.08 2.64 14.89
CA PHE A 50 -3.54 2.88 16.24
C PHE A 50 -2.02 2.79 16.32
N ASN A 51 -1.34 2.58 15.18
CA ASN A 51 0.11 2.50 15.12
C ASN A 51 0.67 3.51 14.11
N PRO A 52 1.08 4.71 14.57
CA PRO A 52 1.66 5.73 13.70
C PRO A 52 2.88 5.27 12.90
N LYS A 53 3.64 4.29 13.41
CA LYS A 53 4.82 3.74 12.72
C LYS A 53 4.47 2.81 11.56
N ALA A 54 3.22 2.40 11.45
CA ALA A 54 2.73 1.55 10.38
C ALA A 54 1.55 2.19 9.62
N ALA A 55 1.17 3.43 9.94
CA ALA A 55 0.07 4.13 9.29
C ALA A 55 0.21 4.10 7.75
N LEU A 56 -0.88 3.87 7.03
CA LEU A 56 -0.86 3.66 5.57
C LEU A 56 -0.76 4.96 4.76
N THR A 57 0.04 5.93 5.22
CA THR A 57 0.29 7.23 4.57
C THR A 57 1.76 7.32 4.18
N LEU A 58 2.09 7.50 2.90
CA LEU A 58 3.48 7.49 2.42
C LEU A 58 4.35 8.53 3.11
N THR A 59 3.88 9.77 3.20
CA THR A 59 4.71 10.89 3.65
C THR A 59 5.14 10.75 5.11
N THR A 60 4.34 10.09 5.95
CA THR A 60 4.70 9.73 7.33
C THR A 60 5.98 8.90 7.42
N HIS A 61 6.27 8.12 6.36
CA HIS A 61 7.42 7.20 6.33
C HIS A 61 8.57 7.68 5.45
N THR A 62 8.33 8.62 4.54
CA THR A 62 9.29 8.95 3.48
C THR A 62 9.81 10.38 3.54
N ALA A 63 9.00 11.34 4.01
CA ALA A 63 9.37 12.75 4.09
C ALA A 63 10.33 13.01 5.26
N GLY A 64 11.38 13.79 5.02
CA GLY A 64 12.34 14.21 6.04
C GLY A 64 11.96 15.52 6.75
N ASN A 65 11.09 16.33 6.14
CA ASN A 65 10.63 17.61 6.68
C ASN A 65 9.26 18.01 6.09
N ASP A 66 8.69 19.11 6.61
CA ASP A 66 7.36 19.59 6.23
C ASP A 66 7.27 20.08 4.77
N SER A 67 8.37 20.60 4.21
CA SER A 67 8.43 21.02 2.81
C SER A 67 8.33 19.80 1.90
N GLU A 68 9.19 18.80 2.12
CA GLU A 68 9.17 17.54 1.36
C GLU A 68 7.82 16.83 1.49
N LYS A 69 7.21 16.85 2.68
CA LYS A 69 5.88 16.30 2.89
C LYS A 69 4.85 17.00 2.00
N SER A 70 4.88 18.33 1.93
CA SER A 70 3.94 19.11 1.12
C SER A 70 4.11 18.80 -0.36
N ASP A 71 5.36 18.80 -0.85
CA ASP A 71 5.69 18.49 -2.26
C ASP A 71 5.22 17.07 -2.64
N LEU A 72 5.46 16.09 -1.75
CA LEU A 72 4.99 14.72 -1.96
C LEU A 72 3.47 14.60 -1.94
N MET A 73 2.78 15.30 -1.02
CA MET A 73 1.32 15.29 -0.99
C MET A 73 0.72 15.88 -2.27
N GLU A 74 1.29 16.97 -2.79
CA GLU A 74 0.88 17.55 -4.08
C GLU A 74 1.14 16.59 -5.23
N THR A 75 2.31 15.95 -5.25
CA THR A 75 2.67 14.95 -6.27
C THR A 75 1.72 13.76 -6.26
N MET A 76 1.42 13.19 -5.09
CA MET A 76 0.49 12.07 -4.98
C MET A 76 -0.93 12.50 -5.36
N ASN A 77 -1.36 13.70 -4.97
CA ASN A 77 -2.67 14.21 -5.39
C ASN A 77 -2.77 14.37 -6.92
N ALA A 78 -1.74 14.91 -7.56
CA ALA A 78 -1.68 15.02 -9.01
C ALA A 78 -1.73 13.64 -9.67
N LEU A 79 -0.96 12.67 -9.16
CA LEU A 79 -0.96 11.28 -9.64
C LEU A 79 -2.37 10.66 -9.55
N LEU A 80 -3.04 10.74 -8.39
CA LEU A 80 -4.38 10.20 -8.21
C LEU A 80 -5.39 10.84 -9.16
N CYS A 81 -5.28 12.15 -9.41
CA CYS A 81 -6.13 12.86 -10.37
C CYS A 81 -5.85 12.44 -11.82
N CYS A 82 -4.58 12.31 -12.23
CA CYS A 82 -4.20 11.90 -13.58
C CYS A 82 -4.77 10.53 -13.95
N TYR A 83 -4.82 9.62 -12.98
CA TYR A 83 -5.31 8.25 -13.15
C TYR A 83 -6.78 8.05 -12.75
N GLU A 84 -7.50 9.13 -12.47
CA GLU A 84 -8.93 9.12 -12.08
C GLU A 84 -9.22 8.14 -10.94
N ILE A 85 -8.31 8.01 -9.97
CA ILE A 85 -8.44 7.06 -8.87
C ILE A 85 -9.62 7.44 -7.98
N ALA A 86 -10.53 6.47 -7.78
CA ALA A 86 -11.58 6.55 -6.77
C ALA A 86 -10.96 6.57 -5.38
N ARG A 87 -10.90 7.76 -4.79
CA ARG A 87 -10.29 7.99 -3.48
C ARG A 87 -11.08 7.31 -2.39
N THR A 88 -10.35 6.76 -1.43
CA THR A 88 -10.93 6.29 -0.17
C THR A 88 -11.44 7.51 0.61
N ASP A 89 -12.68 7.44 1.10
CA ASP A 89 -13.30 8.55 1.82
C ASP A 89 -12.46 8.99 3.02
N ASN A 90 -12.26 10.30 3.14
CA ASN A 90 -11.44 10.95 4.18
C ASN A 90 -9.96 10.56 4.21
N ALA A 91 -9.46 9.80 3.23
CA ALA A 91 -8.05 9.45 3.14
C ALA A 91 -7.23 10.62 2.55
N SER A 92 -5.98 10.75 3.04
CA SER A 92 -5.03 11.72 2.49
C SER A 92 -4.60 11.31 1.07
N PRO A 93 -4.13 12.26 0.23
CA PRO A 93 -3.70 11.96 -1.14
C PRO A 93 -2.53 10.98 -1.22
N ASP A 94 -1.78 10.80 -0.13
CA ASP A 94 -0.64 9.89 -0.02
C ASP A 94 -1.01 8.55 0.67
N TYR A 95 -2.31 8.25 0.77
CA TYR A 95 -2.79 6.96 1.27
C TYR A 95 -2.33 5.83 0.35
N ILE A 96 -1.50 4.92 0.89
CA ILE A 96 -0.78 3.90 0.14
C ILE A 96 -1.69 3.05 -0.76
N PRO A 97 -2.86 2.56 -0.29
CA PRO A 97 -3.80 1.83 -1.15
C PRO A 97 -4.22 2.58 -2.43
N ASP A 98 -4.53 3.87 -2.32
CA ASP A 98 -4.95 4.64 -3.50
C ASP A 98 -3.76 4.91 -4.42
N VAL A 99 -2.57 5.16 -3.86
CA VAL A 99 -1.33 5.35 -4.63
C VAL A 99 -0.92 4.05 -5.36
N LEU A 100 -1.08 2.88 -4.74
CA LEU A 100 -0.85 1.58 -5.39
C LEU A 100 -1.78 1.35 -6.59
N SER A 101 -3.03 1.81 -6.48
CA SER A 101 -3.99 1.75 -7.59
C SER A 101 -3.49 2.60 -8.77
N ALA A 102 -3.06 3.84 -8.51
CA ALA A 102 -2.47 4.70 -9.54
C ALA A 102 -1.18 4.11 -10.13
N TYR A 103 -0.30 3.56 -9.29
CA TYR A 103 0.93 2.90 -9.72
C TYR A 103 0.62 1.73 -10.67
N CYS A 104 -0.39 0.92 -10.37
CA CYS A 104 -0.79 -0.18 -11.25
C CYS A 104 -1.22 0.32 -12.64
N LEU A 105 -1.94 1.44 -12.70
CA LEU A 105 -2.34 2.04 -13.97
C LEU A 105 -1.15 2.68 -14.70
N ALA A 106 -0.25 3.35 -13.99
CA ALA A 106 0.95 3.96 -14.55
C ALA A 106 1.88 2.93 -15.20
N VAL A 107 2.08 1.78 -14.54
CA VAL A 107 2.84 0.65 -15.10
C VAL A 107 2.13 0.11 -16.35
N ALA A 108 0.80 0.03 -16.35
CA ALA A 108 0.02 -0.46 -17.48
C ALA A 108 0.00 0.48 -18.68
N SER A 109 0.16 1.80 -18.46
CA SER A 109 0.17 2.83 -19.50
C SER A 109 1.55 3.10 -20.10
N GLU A 110 2.58 2.33 -19.72
CA GLU A 110 3.96 2.55 -20.15
C GLU A 110 4.43 3.99 -19.89
N GLU A 111 4.12 4.51 -18.71
CA GLU A 111 4.58 5.84 -18.27
C GLU A 111 6.09 6.03 -18.39
N GLU A 112 6.50 7.30 -18.36
CA GLU A 112 7.90 7.65 -18.35
C GLU A 112 8.66 6.89 -17.25
N GLN A 113 9.71 6.18 -17.66
CA GLN A 113 10.47 5.26 -16.82
C GLN A 113 11.02 5.95 -15.55
N GLU A 114 11.43 7.22 -15.65
CA GLU A 114 11.91 7.99 -14.50
C GLU A 114 10.82 8.22 -13.44
N ALA A 115 9.59 8.53 -13.86
CA ALA A 115 8.45 8.72 -12.95
C ALA A 115 8.06 7.39 -12.27
N LEU A 116 8.10 6.29 -13.02
CA LEU A 116 7.84 4.95 -12.48
C LEU A 116 8.93 4.50 -11.50
N ILE A 117 10.20 4.79 -11.76
CA ILE A 117 11.32 4.51 -10.84
C ILE A 117 11.12 5.29 -9.54
N PHE A 118 10.86 6.60 -9.64
CA PHE A 118 10.61 7.44 -8.46
C PHE A 118 9.44 6.92 -7.62
N LEU A 119 8.32 6.58 -8.28
CA LEU A 119 7.13 6.07 -7.60
C LEU A 119 7.38 4.69 -6.95
N THR A 120 8.15 3.82 -7.62
CA THR A 120 8.53 2.52 -7.06
C THR A 120 9.44 2.69 -5.85
N ASP A 121 10.43 3.58 -5.91
CA ASP A 121 11.36 3.84 -4.80
C ASP A 121 10.64 4.39 -3.57
N ILE A 122 9.71 5.34 -3.74
CA ILE A 122 8.97 5.91 -2.61
C ILE A 122 7.99 4.91 -2.00
N LEU A 123 7.31 4.10 -2.82
CA LEU A 123 6.45 3.01 -2.35
C LEU A 123 7.28 1.96 -1.60
N LEU A 124 8.43 1.56 -2.13
CA LEU A 124 9.30 0.58 -1.50
C LEU A 124 9.84 1.09 -0.15
N LYS A 125 10.27 2.36 -0.09
CA LYS A 125 10.71 3.00 1.16
C LYS A 125 9.58 3.04 2.19
N GLY A 126 8.39 3.50 1.81
CA GLY A 126 7.23 3.60 2.69
C GLY A 126 6.78 2.22 3.20
N CYS A 127 6.56 1.27 2.29
CA CYS A 127 6.16 -0.09 2.63
C CYS A 127 7.24 -0.82 3.45
N GLY A 128 8.53 -0.60 3.16
CA GLY A 128 9.64 -1.18 3.91
C GLY A 128 9.70 -0.69 5.36
N ASN A 129 9.42 0.59 5.60
CA ASN A 129 9.32 1.16 6.94
C ASN A 129 8.12 0.58 7.70
N ILE A 130 6.95 0.49 7.06
CA ILE A 130 5.75 -0.15 7.64
C ILE A 130 6.02 -1.62 7.96
N ARG A 131 6.63 -2.38 7.03
CA ARG A 131 7.03 -3.78 7.23
C ARG A 131 7.89 -3.95 8.48
N THR A 132 8.82 -3.02 8.72
CA THR A 132 9.72 -3.06 9.88
C THR A 132 8.98 -2.75 11.18
N ALA A 133 7.92 -1.93 11.13
CA ALA A 133 7.08 -1.61 12.26
C ALA A 133 6.09 -2.73 12.64
N LEU A 134 5.61 -3.49 11.64
CA LEU A 134 4.73 -4.64 11.84
C LEU A 134 5.54 -5.86 12.31
N LYS A 135 5.25 -6.37 13.51
CA LYS A 135 6.04 -7.45 14.12
C LYS A 135 5.62 -8.85 13.68
N LYS A 136 4.32 -9.07 13.51
CA LYS A 136 3.68 -10.35 13.20
C LYS A 136 2.23 -10.10 12.79
N GLY A 137 1.56 -11.13 12.30
CA GLY A 137 0.15 -11.07 11.91
C GLY A 137 0.01 -11.02 10.40
N ILE A 138 -1.24 -11.13 9.95
CA ILE A 138 -1.53 -11.36 8.54
C ILE A 138 -1.14 -10.15 7.67
N TYR A 139 -1.24 -8.95 8.23
CA TYR A 139 -0.79 -7.72 7.57
C TYR A 139 0.73 -7.55 7.53
N ALA A 140 1.46 -8.12 8.48
CA ALA A 140 2.93 -8.15 8.41
C ALA A 140 3.39 -9.04 7.25
N ASP A 141 2.75 -10.20 7.08
CA ASP A 141 3.04 -11.12 5.98
C ASP A 141 2.62 -10.53 4.62
N LEU A 142 1.46 -9.86 4.57
CA LEU A 142 1.01 -9.14 3.38
C LEU A 142 2.00 -8.04 2.99
N MET A 143 2.41 -7.19 3.94
CA MET A 143 3.39 -6.13 3.68
C MET A 143 4.75 -6.67 3.23
N LYS A 144 5.18 -7.80 3.80
CA LYS A 144 6.39 -8.49 3.35
C LYS A 144 6.32 -8.90 1.89
N LYS A 145 5.19 -9.47 1.45
CA LYS A 145 4.99 -9.86 0.05
C LYS A 145 4.92 -8.66 -0.88
N LEU A 146 4.20 -7.60 -0.50
CA LEU A 146 4.17 -6.34 -1.25
C LEU A 146 5.59 -5.79 -1.48
N CYS A 147 6.41 -5.72 -0.44
CA CYS A 147 7.80 -5.28 -0.57
C CYS A 147 8.58 -6.15 -1.57
N SER A 148 8.46 -7.48 -1.50
CA SER A 148 9.14 -8.36 -2.46
C SER A 148 8.67 -8.18 -3.91
N ILE A 149 7.39 -7.86 -4.12
CA ILE A 149 6.86 -7.51 -5.44
C ILE A 149 7.49 -6.21 -5.93
N LEU A 150 7.43 -5.14 -5.13
CA LEU A 150 8.02 -3.84 -5.49
C LEU A 150 9.54 -3.94 -5.73
N GLU A 151 10.27 -4.71 -4.92
CA GLU A 151 11.71 -4.97 -5.10
C GLU A 151 12.02 -5.69 -6.43
N SER A 152 11.09 -6.51 -6.93
CA SER A 152 11.26 -7.18 -8.21
C SER A 152 11.05 -6.22 -9.38
N GLU A 153 10.10 -5.28 -9.29
CA GLU A 153 9.85 -4.27 -10.32
C GLU A 153 11.07 -3.35 -10.52
N VAL A 154 11.75 -2.94 -9.44
CA VAL A 154 12.99 -2.14 -9.52
C VAL A 154 14.11 -2.85 -10.27
N ARG A 155 14.17 -4.18 -10.25
CA ARG A 155 15.25 -4.96 -10.90
C ARG A 155 15.06 -5.14 -12.40
N TYR A 156 13.84 -4.88 -12.90
CA TYR A 156 13.49 -5.02 -14.31
C TYR A 156 13.18 -3.68 -15.00
N ALA A 157 13.09 -2.60 -14.23
CA ALA A 157 13.13 -1.20 -14.70
C ALA A 157 14.58 -0.76 -14.96
#